data_AF-A0A6L5X6C7-F1
#
_entry.id   AF-A0A6L5X6C7-F1
#
_cell.length_a   1.000
_cell.length_b   1.000
_cell.length_c   1.000
_cell.angle_alpha   90.00
_cell.angle_beta   90.00
_cell.angle_gamma   90.00
#
_symmetry.space_group_name_H-M   'P 1'
#
loop_
_entity.id
_entity.type
_entity.pdbx_description
1 polymer ?
#
loop_
_entity_poly.entity_id
_entity_poly.type
_entity_poly.pdbx_seq_one_letter_code
_entity_poly.pdbx_strand_id
1 'polypeptide(L)'
;MTDFPEEYSLFNMEYAWSNGYKSIFDHPWHVLELPSESGLDLDVAASLGKYAPLTSGYIWEGEYDGSIDDAISICMPNGLLIKGLSLHQKEYNGHFYNDNNELIIIDGRTAGCAEGLLIREDALNEFLNTNDYVLFWTTLANKLYKTASSRNEYVQSDWSGLYYYENGEIKGAMRCVGVYPHDVR
;
A
#
# COMPACT_ATOMS: atom_id res chain seq x y z
N MET A 1 -9.96 2.64 4.32
CA MET A 1 -9.60 1.83 3.14
C MET A 1 -8.81 2.77 2.28
N THR A 2 -7.49 2.62 2.25
CA THR A 2 -6.65 3.40 1.35
C THR A 2 -6.87 2.76 -0.02
N ASP A 3 -7.66 3.41 -0.87
CA ASP A 3 -7.81 2.97 -2.26
C ASP A 3 -6.42 3.01 -2.89
N PHE A 4 -5.90 1.84 -3.24
CA PHE A 4 -4.74 1.76 -4.11
C PHE A 4 -5.22 2.17 -5.50
N PRO A 5 -4.46 2.98 -6.26
CA PRO A 5 -4.82 3.27 -7.64
C PRO A 5 -4.82 1.95 -8.43
N GLU A 6 -5.99 1.59 -8.97
CA GLU A 6 -6.17 0.46 -9.90
C GLU A 6 -6.16 1.04 -11.32
N GLU A 7 -5.16 0.67 -12.13
CA GLU A 7 -4.98 1.25 -13.47
C GLU A 7 -4.95 0.17 -14.56
N TYR A 8 -5.74 0.41 -15.61
CA TYR A 8 -6.06 -0.54 -16.68
C TYR A 8 -5.23 -0.35 -17.97
N SER A 9 -4.27 0.58 -18.01
CA SER A 9 -3.65 1.07 -19.26
C SER A 9 -2.20 0.62 -19.52
N LEU A 10 -1.62 -0.22 -18.66
CA LEU A 10 -0.20 -0.60 -18.70
C LEU A 10 -0.03 -2.06 -19.15
N PHE A 11 0.39 -2.33 -20.40
CA PHE A 11 0.64 -3.71 -20.81
C PHE A 11 1.56 -4.44 -19.81
N ASN A 12 1.22 -5.68 -19.43
CA ASN A 12 2.08 -6.47 -18.58
C ASN A 12 3.48 -6.58 -19.22
N MET A 13 4.54 -6.34 -18.42
CA MET A 13 5.92 -6.13 -18.86
C MET A 13 6.26 -4.78 -19.52
N GLU A 14 5.37 -3.78 -19.50
CA GLU A 14 5.82 -2.40 -19.70
C GLU A 14 6.79 -2.04 -18.58
N TYR A 15 8.07 -2.05 -18.95
CA TYR A 15 9.15 -1.84 -18.03
C TYR A 15 9.04 -0.48 -17.34
N ALA A 16 9.73 -0.33 -16.20
CA ALA A 16 9.83 0.93 -15.46
C ALA A 16 10.37 2.13 -16.27
N TRP A 17 10.85 1.91 -17.50
CA TRP A 17 11.30 2.91 -18.45
C TRP A 17 10.31 3.23 -19.58
N SER A 18 9.16 2.55 -19.66
CA SER A 18 8.10 2.86 -20.63
C SER A 18 7.50 4.24 -20.34
N ASN A 19 6.99 4.89 -21.38
CA ASN A 19 6.32 6.18 -21.20
C ASN A 19 5.00 6.04 -20.45
N GLY A 20 4.31 4.90 -20.57
CA GLY A 20 3.13 4.56 -19.75
C GLY A 20 3.50 4.56 -18.26
N TYR A 21 4.52 3.79 -17.89
CA TYR A 21 5.01 3.70 -16.51
C TYR A 21 5.49 5.06 -15.98
N LYS A 22 6.35 5.75 -16.74
CA LYS A 22 6.86 7.08 -16.32
C LYS A 22 5.74 8.09 -16.10
N SER A 23 4.70 8.09 -16.95
CA SER A 23 3.59 9.04 -16.82
C SER A 23 2.79 8.88 -15.53
N ILE A 24 2.84 7.68 -14.93
CA ILE A 24 2.09 7.30 -13.73
C ILE A 24 2.99 7.36 -12.47
N PHE A 25 4.24 6.92 -12.59
CA PHE A 25 5.12 6.70 -11.44
C PHE A 25 6.26 7.73 -11.27
N ASP A 26 6.34 8.79 -12.09
CA ASP A 26 7.41 9.81 -11.93
C ASP A 26 7.27 10.66 -10.65
N HIS A 27 6.09 10.67 -10.03
CA HIS A 27 5.79 11.50 -8.86
C HIS A 27 5.27 10.63 -7.69
N PRO A 28 6.11 9.73 -7.14
CA PRO A 28 5.65 8.78 -6.11
C PRO A 28 5.36 9.43 -4.76
N TRP A 29 5.81 10.68 -4.56
CA TRP A 29 5.71 11.40 -3.30
C TRP A 29 4.43 12.24 -3.23
N HIS A 30 3.63 11.96 -2.21
CA HIS A 30 2.45 12.73 -1.83
C HIS A 30 2.73 13.52 -0.55
N VAL A 31 2.10 14.69 -0.43
CA VAL A 31 2.12 15.46 0.82
C VAL A 31 1.05 14.89 1.74
N LEU A 32 1.37 14.69 3.01
CA LEU A 32 0.36 14.30 4.00
C LEU A 32 -0.52 15.52 4.31
N GLU A 33 -1.73 15.56 3.76
CA GLU A 33 -2.69 16.62 4.03
C GLU A 33 -3.55 16.25 5.26
N LEU A 34 -3.70 17.20 6.17
CA LEU A 34 -4.66 17.06 7.27
C LEU A 34 -6.06 17.44 6.81
N PRO A 35 -7.11 16.81 7.38
CA PRO A 35 -8.47 17.31 7.23
C PRO A 35 -8.52 18.78 7.67
N SER A 36 -9.16 19.61 6.85
CA SER A 36 -9.34 21.05 7.12
C SER A 36 -10.01 21.34 8.47
N GLU A 37 -10.74 20.37 9.02
CA GLU A 37 -11.45 20.44 10.30
C GLU A 37 -10.59 20.05 11.52
N SER A 38 -9.32 19.66 11.32
CA SER A 38 -8.45 19.14 12.38
C SER A 38 -8.07 20.16 13.46
N GLY A 39 -8.26 21.46 13.21
CA GLY A 39 -7.95 22.53 14.17
C GLY A 39 -6.46 22.64 14.54
N LEU A 40 -5.58 21.93 13.82
CA LEU A 40 -4.14 21.96 14.01
C LEU A 40 -3.55 23.21 13.35
N ASP A 41 -2.50 23.75 13.97
CA ASP A 41 -1.80 24.94 13.47
C ASP A 41 -1.26 24.67 12.06
N LEU A 42 -1.39 25.66 11.16
CA LEU A 42 -1.01 25.51 9.74
C LEU A 42 0.47 25.11 9.58
N ASP A 43 1.33 25.54 10.49
CA ASP A 43 2.76 25.18 10.51
C ASP A 43 2.98 23.70 10.88
N VAL A 44 2.11 23.11 11.72
CA VAL A 44 2.14 21.67 12.04
C VAL A 44 1.66 20.87 10.84
N ALA A 45 0.60 21.31 10.17
CA ALA A 45 0.09 20.69 8.95
C ALA A 45 1.16 20.69 7.83
N ALA A 46 1.91 21.78 7.66
CA ALA A 46 2.99 21.89 6.68
C ALA A 46 4.21 21.00 6.98
N SER A 47 4.34 20.49 8.21
CA SER A 47 5.53 19.77 8.71
C SER A 47 5.42 18.24 8.70
N LEU A 48 4.26 17.68 8.35
CA LEU A 48 3.96 16.25 8.48
C LEU A 48 4.66 15.33 7.48
N GLY A 49 5.44 15.91 6.56
CA GLY A 49 6.31 15.19 5.65
C GLY A 49 5.62 14.72 4.37
N LYS A 50 6.38 13.95 3.59
CA LYS A 50 5.92 13.32 2.35
C LYS A 50 5.91 11.82 2.53
N TYR A 51 4.97 11.15 1.88
CA TYR A 51 4.91 9.70 1.85
C TYR A 51 4.81 9.20 0.42
N ALA A 52 5.21 7.95 0.20
CA ALA A 52 5.09 7.27 -1.08
C ALA A 52 4.59 5.84 -0.85
N PRO A 53 3.53 5.40 -1.54
CA PRO A 53 3.14 3.99 -1.53
C PRO A 53 4.28 3.12 -2.09
N LEU A 54 4.59 2.02 -1.40
CA LEU A 54 5.60 1.06 -1.89
C LEU A 54 5.04 0.07 -2.92
N THR A 55 3.71 -0.07 -3.00
CA THR A 55 3.03 -0.99 -3.92
C THR A 55 1.91 -0.27 -4.66
N SER A 56 1.67 -0.69 -5.89
CA SER A 56 0.49 -0.34 -6.68
C SER A 56 -0.18 -1.63 -7.15
N GLY A 57 -1.50 -1.68 -7.05
CA GLY A 57 -2.29 -2.80 -7.55
C GLY A 57 -2.40 -2.69 -9.07
N TYR A 58 -2.07 -3.76 -9.78
CA TYR A 58 -2.25 -3.82 -11.22
C TYR A 58 -3.32 -4.85 -11.55
N ILE A 59 -4.37 -4.43 -12.25
CA ILE A 59 -5.44 -5.30 -12.74
C ILE A 59 -5.40 -5.24 -14.26
N TRP A 60 -5.14 -6.38 -14.87
CA TRP A 60 -5.25 -6.57 -16.31
C TRP A 60 -6.42 -7.50 -16.59
N GLU A 61 -7.55 -6.91 -16.98
CA GLU A 61 -8.67 -7.63 -17.56
C GLU A 61 -8.35 -7.86 -19.05
N GLY A 62 -8.36 -9.12 -19.50
CA GLY A 62 -7.99 -9.44 -20.88
C GLY A 62 -8.85 -8.70 -21.89
N GLU A 63 -8.22 -8.06 -22.87
CA GLU A 63 -8.95 -7.54 -24.02
C GLU A 63 -9.57 -8.69 -24.84
N TYR A 64 -10.61 -8.31 -25.58
CA TYR A 64 -11.55 -9.09 -26.40
C TYR A 64 -10.90 -9.85 -27.58
N ASP A 65 -9.71 -10.41 -27.44
CA ASP A 65 -9.08 -11.29 -28.46
C ASP A 65 -9.00 -12.77 -28.04
N GLY A 66 -9.37 -13.08 -26.79
CA GLY A 66 -9.46 -14.45 -26.28
C GLY A 66 -8.10 -15.10 -25.98
N SER A 67 -7.03 -14.32 -25.86
CA SER A 67 -5.67 -14.86 -25.61
C SER A 67 -5.38 -15.15 -24.13
N ILE A 68 -6.20 -14.64 -23.20
CA ILE A 68 -6.02 -14.81 -21.75
C ILE A 68 -7.37 -15.14 -21.11
N ASP A 69 -7.46 -16.32 -20.47
CA ASP A 69 -8.71 -16.88 -19.92
C ASP A 69 -9.17 -16.24 -18.60
N ASP A 70 -8.28 -15.57 -17.86
CA ASP A 70 -8.55 -14.99 -16.54
C ASP A 70 -7.86 -13.62 -16.36
N ALA A 71 -8.54 -12.69 -15.69
CA ALA A 71 -7.96 -11.38 -15.32
C ALA A 71 -6.74 -11.56 -14.42
N ILE A 72 -5.61 -10.96 -14.79
CA ILE A 72 -4.37 -11.01 -14.02
C ILE A 72 -4.39 -9.82 -13.05
N SER A 73 -4.44 -10.11 -11.75
CA SER A 73 -4.31 -9.10 -10.69
C SER A 73 -3.04 -9.36 -9.89
N ILE A 74 -2.06 -8.46 -9.98
CA ILE A 74 -0.74 -8.56 -9.33
C ILE A 74 -0.40 -7.27 -8.59
N CYS A 75 0.34 -7.37 -7.49
CA CYS A 75 0.97 -6.21 -6.87
C CYS A 75 2.31 -5.92 -7.53
N MET A 76 2.56 -4.63 -7.84
CA MET A 76 3.82 -4.17 -8.43
C MET A 76 4.55 -3.24 -7.43
N PRO A 77 5.88 -3.40 -7.24
CA PRO A 77 6.66 -2.46 -6.47
C PRO A 77 6.64 -1.10 -7.17
N ASN A 78 6.56 -0.04 -6.37
CA ASN A 78 6.67 1.32 -6.87
C ASN A 78 8.07 1.58 -7.46
N GLY A 79 8.15 2.55 -8.37
CA GLY A 79 9.40 2.98 -9.01
C GLY A 79 10.52 3.35 -8.03
N LEU A 80 10.20 3.79 -6.82
CA LEU A 80 11.19 4.02 -5.75
C LEU A 80 11.93 2.74 -5.36
N LEU A 81 11.20 1.63 -5.14
CA LEU A 81 11.81 0.33 -4.84
C LEU A 81 12.57 -0.20 -6.05
N ILE A 82 11.97 -0.10 -7.25
CA ILE A 82 12.61 -0.59 -8.47
C ILE A 82 13.95 0.09 -8.71
N LYS A 83 14.00 1.42 -8.60
CA LYS A 83 15.25 2.18 -8.77
C LYS A 83 16.20 1.99 -7.60
N GLY A 84 15.68 2.00 -6.37
CA GLY A 84 16.50 1.95 -5.15
C GLY A 84 17.17 0.59 -4.91
N LEU A 85 16.59 -0.49 -5.42
CA LEU A 85 17.13 -1.86 -5.28
C LEU A 85 17.60 -2.45 -6.62
N SER A 86 17.71 -1.63 -7.67
CA SER A 86 18.07 -2.05 -9.03
C SER A 86 17.29 -3.28 -9.50
N LEU A 87 15.97 -3.24 -9.34
CA LEU A 87 15.12 -4.39 -9.61
C LEU A 87 14.79 -4.51 -11.10
N HIS A 88 14.75 -5.75 -11.58
CA HIS A 88 14.23 -6.10 -12.89
C HIS A 88 13.39 -7.38 -12.82
N GLN A 89 12.43 -7.49 -13.73
CA GLN A 89 11.67 -8.73 -13.92
C GLN A 89 12.35 -9.63 -14.95
N LYS A 90 12.06 -10.94 -14.87
CA LYS A 90 12.49 -11.95 -15.83
C LYS A 90 11.26 -12.58 -16.49
N GLU A 91 11.22 -13.91 -16.59
CA GLU A 91 10.15 -14.67 -17.26
C GLU A 91 8.87 -14.80 -16.42
N TYR A 92 8.96 -14.71 -15.09
CA TYR A 92 7.82 -14.88 -14.19
C TYR A 92 7.26 -13.53 -13.73
N ASN A 93 5.96 -13.32 -13.97
CA ASN A 93 5.23 -12.17 -13.44
C ASN A 93 5.30 -12.13 -11.91
N GLY A 94 5.31 -10.94 -11.34
CA GLY A 94 5.35 -10.75 -9.88
C GLY A 94 6.68 -11.09 -9.21
N HIS A 95 7.72 -11.52 -9.96
CA HIS A 95 9.04 -11.84 -9.41
C HIS A 95 10.08 -10.80 -9.83
N PHE A 96 10.75 -10.19 -8.86
CA PHE A 96 11.73 -9.13 -9.10
C PHE A 96 13.10 -9.50 -8.54
N TYR A 97 14.11 -9.29 -9.37
CA TYR A 97 15.49 -9.66 -9.12
C TYR A 97 16.38 -8.41 -9.08
N ASN A 98 17.42 -8.41 -8.24
CA ASN A 98 18.47 -7.40 -8.31
C ASN A 98 19.48 -7.72 -9.43
N ASP A 99 20.43 -6.82 -9.67
CA ASP A 99 21.51 -6.99 -10.67
C ASP A 99 22.37 -8.25 -10.46
N ASN A 100 22.45 -8.77 -9.23
CA ASN A 100 23.12 -10.03 -8.91
C ASN A 100 22.27 -11.27 -9.23
N ASN A 101 21.10 -11.10 -9.86
CA ASN A 101 20.13 -12.13 -10.18
C ASN A 101 19.47 -12.80 -8.96
N GLU A 102 19.52 -12.19 -7.79
CA GLU A 102 18.87 -12.69 -6.59
C GLU A 102 17.40 -12.27 -6.55
N LEU A 103 16.51 -13.17 -6.12
CA LEU A 103 15.09 -12.85 -5.94
C LEU A 103 14.92 -11.97 -4.69
N ILE A 104 14.36 -10.77 -4.87
CA ILE A 104 14.20 -9.76 -3.81
C ILE A 104 12.73 -9.54 -3.45
N ILE A 105 11.86 -9.45 -4.45
CA ILE A 105 10.43 -9.21 -4.23
C ILE A 105 9.63 -10.27 -4.96
N ILE A 106 8.61 -10.80 -4.28
CA ILE A 106 7.55 -11.59 -4.90
C ILE A 106 6.18 -10.96 -4.61
N ASP A 107 5.30 -10.99 -5.60
CA ASP A 107 3.87 -10.79 -5.36
C ASP A 107 3.31 -12.02 -4.62
N GLY A 108 2.89 -11.82 -3.37
CA GLY A 108 2.43 -12.87 -2.48
C GLY A 108 1.24 -13.64 -3.05
N ARG A 109 0.42 -12.99 -3.90
CA ARG A 109 -0.73 -13.62 -4.56
C ARG A 109 -0.28 -14.61 -5.62
N THR A 110 0.63 -14.21 -6.51
CA THR A 110 1.25 -15.16 -7.46
C THR A 110 1.98 -16.31 -6.78
N ALA A 111 2.56 -16.06 -5.60
CA ALA A 111 3.22 -17.08 -4.78
C ALA A 111 2.25 -17.90 -3.91
N GLY A 112 0.96 -17.55 -3.88
CA GLY A 112 -0.07 -18.25 -3.09
C GLY A 112 0.15 -18.22 -1.57
N CYS A 113 0.85 -17.22 -1.04
CA CYS A 113 1.29 -17.20 0.35
C CYS A 113 0.91 -15.93 1.14
N ALA A 114 0.60 -14.80 0.47
CA ALA A 114 0.21 -13.56 1.13
C ALA A 114 -0.58 -12.66 0.19
N GLU A 115 -1.29 -11.67 0.75
CA GLU A 115 -1.75 -10.52 -0.03
C GLU A 115 -0.64 -9.45 -0.03
N GLY A 116 -0.38 -8.83 -1.18
CA GLY A 116 0.65 -7.79 -1.33
C GLY A 116 2.05 -8.32 -1.63
N LEU A 117 3.04 -7.43 -1.56
CA LEU A 117 4.44 -7.75 -1.85
C LEU A 117 5.14 -8.37 -0.63
N LEU A 118 5.88 -9.43 -0.86
CA LEU A 118 6.88 -9.95 0.08
C LEU A 118 8.26 -9.49 -0.37
N ILE A 119 8.95 -8.75 0.49
CA ILE A 119 10.26 -8.16 0.23
C ILE A 119 11.28 -8.84 1.15
N ARG A 120 12.43 -9.23 0.61
CA ARG A 120 13.55 -9.77 1.41
C ARG A 120 13.99 -8.74 2.45
N GLU A 121 14.06 -9.15 3.71
CA GLU A 121 14.23 -8.23 4.84
C GLU A 121 15.55 -7.44 4.77
N ASP A 122 16.64 -8.07 4.37
CA ASP A 122 17.95 -7.43 4.18
C ASP A 122 17.89 -6.31 3.13
N ALA A 123 17.27 -6.57 1.98
CA ALA A 123 17.09 -5.59 0.91
C ALA A 123 16.14 -4.45 1.33
N LEU A 124 15.06 -4.77 2.06
CA LEU A 124 14.18 -3.74 2.60
C LEU A 124 14.95 -2.81 3.57
N ASN A 125 15.73 -3.38 4.48
CA ASN A 125 16.54 -2.61 5.42
C ASN A 125 17.60 -1.78 4.70
N GLU A 126 18.29 -2.32 3.70
CA GLU A 126 19.25 -1.58 2.89
C GLU A 126 18.58 -0.38 2.21
N PHE A 127 17.43 -0.59 1.58
CA PHE A 127 16.67 0.46 0.90
C PHE A 127 16.24 1.56 1.87
N LEU A 128 15.66 1.21 3.01
CA LEU A 128 15.20 2.17 4.01
C LEU A 128 16.37 2.97 4.60
N ASN A 129 17.44 2.30 5.01
CA ASN A 129 18.60 2.95 5.62
C ASN A 129 19.37 3.84 4.65
N THR A 130 19.56 3.41 3.40
CA THR A 130 20.30 4.18 2.38
C THR A 130 19.59 5.49 2.04
N ASN A 131 18.27 5.51 2.12
CA ASN A 131 17.46 6.66 1.73
C ASN A 131 16.91 7.48 2.92
N ASP A 132 17.25 7.10 4.16
CA ASP A 132 16.71 7.72 5.38
C ASP A 132 15.17 7.70 5.42
N TYR A 133 14.58 6.53 5.07
CA TYR A 133 13.14 6.33 5.04
C TYR A 133 12.63 5.50 6.21
N VAL A 134 11.38 5.79 6.60
CA VAL A 134 10.61 4.99 7.54
C VAL A 134 9.45 4.35 6.80
N LEU A 135 9.33 3.02 6.91
CA LEU A 135 8.16 2.30 6.42
C LEU A 135 7.07 2.32 7.50
N PHE A 136 5.85 2.67 7.11
CA PHE A 136 4.70 2.71 8.01
C PHE A 136 3.41 2.22 7.35
N TRP A 137 2.44 1.87 8.20
CA TRP A 137 1.08 1.49 7.85
C TRP A 137 0.08 2.26 8.70
N THR A 138 -0.99 2.72 8.06
CA THR A 138 -2.17 3.25 8.75
C THR A 138 -3.24 2.17 8.81
N THR A 139 -3.79 1.91 9.98
CA THR A 139 -4.91 0.98 10.16
C THR A 139 -6.17 1.75 10.52
N LEU A 140 -7.25 1.51 9.78
CA LEU A 140 -8.57 2.06 10.05
C LEU A 140 -9.53 0.91 10.27
N ALA A 141 -10.27 0.93 11.37
CA ALA A 141 -11.21 -0.11 11.71
C ALA A 141 -12.49 0.46 12.30
N ASN A 142 -13.62 -0.12 11.92
CA ASN A 142 -14.92 0.18 12.51
C ASN A 142 -15.42 -1.06 13.23
N LYS A 143 -15.90 -0.88 14.46
CA LYS A 143 -16.47 -1.94 15.27
C LYS A 143 -17.92 -1.61 15.57
N LEU A 144 -18.83 -2.50 15.17
CA LEU A 144 -20.26 -2.41 15.45
C LEU A 144 -20.65 -3.54 16.40
N TYR A 145 -21.33 -3.22 17.51
CA TYR A 145 -21.90 -4.24 18.39
C TYR A 145 -23.30 -3.86 18.86
N LYS A 146 -24.11 -4.90 19.13
CA LYS A 146 -25.50 -4.77 19.59
C LYS A 146 -25.54 -4.80 21.12
N THR A 147 -26.27 -3.88 21.75
CA THR A 147 -26.48 -3.91 23.20
C THR A 147 -27.64 -4.85 23.55
N ALA A 148 -27.58 -5.49 24.72
CA ALA A 148 -28.61 -6.44 25.16
C ALA A 148 -29.92 -5.76 25.62
N SER A 149 -29.90 -4.44 25.82
CA SER A 149 -30.95 -3.67 26.49
C SER A 149 -32.17 -3.34 25.63
N SER A 150 -32.07 -3.35 24.29
CA SER A 150 -33.23 -3.17 23.42
C SER A 150 -33.02 -3.80 22.04
N ARG A 151 -34.12 -4.08 21.32
CA ARG A 151 -34.06 -4.83 20.04
C ARG A 151 -33.33 -4.06 18.92
N ASN A 152 -33.07 -2.75 19.06
CA ASN A 152 -32.60 -1.85 18.00
C ASN A 152 -31.45 -0.89 18.38
N GLU A 153 -30.81 -1.04 19.54
CA GLU A 153 -29.62 -0.24 19.90
C GLU A 153 -28.33 -0.86 19.32
N TYR A 154 -27.62 -0.06 18.53
CA TYR A 154 -26.27 -0.39 18.07
C TYR A 154 -25.29 0.65 18.58
N VAL A 155 -24.09 0.20 18.94
CA VAL A 155 -22.97 1.08 19.22
C VAL A 155 -21.90 0.84 18.18
N GLN A 156 -21.56 1.90 17.45
CA GLN A 156 -20.40 1.92 16.57
C GLN A 156 -19.22 2.56 17.31
N SER A 157 -18.02 2.06 17.04
CA SER A 157 -16.78 2.74 17.42
C SER A 157 -15.81 2.72 16.26
N ASP A 158 -15.13 3.84 16.07
CA ASP A 158 -14.11 3.99 15.05
C ASP A 158 -12.75 3.90 15.74
N TRP A 159 -11.81 3.25 15.05
CA TRP A 159 -10.47 2.96 15.53
C TRP A 159 -9.47 3.35 14.45
N SER A 160 -8.40 4.02 14.88
CA SER A 160 -7.29 4.42 14.02
C SER A 160 -5.97 4.02 14.66
N GLY A 161 -5.02 3.62 13.84
CA GLY A 161 -3.69 3.20 14.30
C GLY A 161 -2.61 3.55 13.29
N LEU A 162 -1.41 3.71 13.81
CA LEU A 162 -0.19 3.93 13.06
C LEU A 162 0.84 2.90 13.53
N TYR A 163 1.37 2.15 12.57
CA TYR A 163 2.45 1.19 12.77
C TYR A 163 3.62 1.57 11.89
N TYR A 164 4.83 1.35 12.35
CA TYR A 164 6.05 1.58 11.58
C TYR A 164 7.04 0.44 11.80
N TYR A 165 7.86 0.20 10.79
CA TYR A 165 8.92 -0.79 10.82
C TYR A 165 10.22 -0.12 11.28
N GLU A 166 10.88 -0.72 12.26
CA GLU A 166 12.18 -0.27 12.74
C GLU A 166 12.98 -1.50 13.22
N ASN A 167 14.14 -1.73 12.62
CA ASN A 167 15.09 -2.77 13.04
C ASN A 167 14.48 -4.18 13.15
N GLY A 168 13.72 -4.63 12.15
CA GLY A 168 13.09 -5.96 12.17
C GLY A 168 11.79 -6.06 12.96
N GLU A 169 11.37 -4.98 13.63
CA GLU A 169 10.17 -4.96 14.45
C GLU A 169 9.11 -4.02 13.88
N ILE A 170 7.84 -4.42 13.99
CA ILE A 170 6.70 -3.53 13.74
C ILE A 170 6.25 -2.95 15.07
N LYS A 171 6.36 -1.64 15.20
CA LYS A 171 5.99 -0.87 16.39
C LYS A 171 4.79 0.00 16.08
N GLY A 172 3.90 0.19 17.05
CA GLY A 172 2.72 1.02 16.84
C GLY A 172 1.59 0.67 17.79
N ALA A 173 0.49 1.38 17.63
CA ALA A 173 -0.72 1.13 18.39
C ALA A 173 -1.96 1.58 17.62
N MET A 174 -3.07 0.92 17.93
CA MET A 174 -4.41 1.33 17.50
C MET A 174 -5.18 1.85 18.70
N ARG A 175 -5.95 2.93 18.50
CA ARG A 175 -6.77 3.57 19.53
C ARG A 175 -8.19 3.80 19.02
N CYS A 176 -9.16 3.76 19.92
CA CYS A 176 -10.51 4.20 19.63
C CYS A 176 -10.50 5.73 19.49
N VAL A 177 -11.00 6.22 18.36
CA VAL A 177 -11.06 7.66 18.03
C VAL A 177 -12.47 8.22 18.14
N GLY A 178 -13.50 7.38 18.18
CA GLY A 178 -14.89 7.80 18.37
C GLY A 178 -15.80 6.64 18.75
N VAL A 179 -16.86 6.95 19.51
CA VAL A 179 -17.93 6.00 19.86
C VAL A 179 -19.26 6.69 19.62
N TYR A 180 -20.12 6.05 18.83
CA TYR A 180 -21.37 6.61 18.34
C TYR A 180 -22.52 5.66 18.67
N PRO A 181 -23.44 6.06 19.56
CA PRO A 181 -24.69 5.34 19.75
C PRO A 181 -25.62 5.58 18.56
N HIS A 182 -26.14 4.51 17.97
CA HIS A 182 -27.18 4.56 16.95
C HIS A 182 -28.52 4.18 17.59
N ASP A 183 -29.38 5.19 17.76
CA ASP A 183 -30.81 5.01 17.99
C ASP A 183 -31.53 4.91 16.63
N VAL A 184 -32.00 3.72 16.28
CA VAL A 184 -32.92 3.56 15.16
C VAL A 184 -34.30 3.99 15.66
N ARG A 185 -34.69 5.24 15.37
CA ARG A 185 -36.06 5.74 15.55
C ARG A 185 -37.06 5.03 14.65
#